data_AF-A0A0F9AM46-F1
#
_entry.id   AF-A0A0F9AM46-F1
#
_cell.length_a   1.000
_cell.length_b   1.000
_cell.length_c   1.000
_cell.angle_alpha   90.00
_cell.angle_beta   90.00
_cell.angle_gamma   90.00
#
_symmetry.space_group_name_H-M   'P 1'
#
loop_
_entity.id
_entity.type
_entity.pdbx_description
1 polymer ?
#
loop_
_entity_poly.entity_id
_entity_poly.type
_entity_poly.pdbx_seq_one_letter_code
_entity_poly.pdbx_strand_id
1 'polypeptide(L)'
;MYEDGYGYRIAIGNSWNSTHVLVENVLTEIDLVAKSLEVSAVWSFDSAPAIDILFPLYYFDGLDYVFISDYLTDFEGKIYISELMPIGDYKVGITEFSIIADDVVKAVVVTAESLLEWFINTSNFKGNLKFETSPFGKKTK
;
A
#
# COMPACT_ATOMS: atom_id res chain seq x y z
N MET A 1 -5.20 -41.87 -6.66
CA MET A 1 -4.47 -40.59 -6.56
C MET A 1 -5.56 -39.54 -6.73
N TYR A 2 -6.03 -38.95 -5.63
CA TYR A 2 -7.12 -37.96 -5.66
C TYR A 2 -6.46 -36.58 -5.70
N GLU A 3 -6.77 -35.81 -6.74
CA GLU A 3 -6.41 -34.39 -6.79
C GLU A 3 -7.36 -33.64 -5.86
N ASP A 4 -6.83 -33.12 -4.77
CA ASP A 4 -7.54 -32.20 -3.89
C ASP A 4 -7.68 -30.86 -4.62
N GLY A 5 -8.78 -30.71 -5.36
CA GLY A 5 -9.18 -29.45 -5.98
C GLY A 5 -9.76 -28.52 -4.91
N TYR A 6 -9.04 -27.44 -4.61
CA TYR A 6 -9.58 -26.35 -3.80
C TYR A 6 -10.69 -25.63 -4.59
N GLY A 7 -11.95 -25.90 -4.23
CA GLY A 7 -13.10 -25.17 -4.76
C GLY A 7 -13.25 -23.82 -4.05
N TYR A 8 -13.25 -22.72 -4.80
CA TYR A 8 -13.63 -21.41 -4.28
C TYR A 8 -15.15 -21.31 -4.16
N ARG A 9 -15.65 -20.66 -3.11
CA ARG A 9 -17.06 -20.33 -2.92
C ARG A 9 -17.22 -18.81 -3.00
N ILE A 10 -17.91 -18.33 -4.02
CA ILE A 10 -18.33 -16.93 -4.12
C ILE A 10 -19.72 -16.82 -3.47
N ALA A 11 -19.85 -16.00 -2.43
CA ALA A 11 -21.12 -15.68 -1.80
C ALA A 11 -21.70 -14.42 -2.45
N ILE A 12 -22.81 -14.55 -3.19
CA ILE A 12 -23.54 -13.42 -3.77
C ILE A 12 -24.90 -13.31 -3.04
N GLY A 13 -25.03 -12.33 -2.15
CA GLY A 13 -26.31 -11.78 -1.67
C GLY A 13 -27.06 -12.54 -0.56
N ASN A 14 -27.55 -11.79 0.42
CA ASN A 14 -28.34 -12.26 1.57
C ASN A 14 -29.82 -12.53 1.21
N SER A 15 -30.10 -13.46 0.30
CA SER A 15 -31.48 -13.89 -0.02
C SER A 15 -31.57 -15.41 0.07
N TRP A 16 -32.25 -15.92 1.11
CA TRP A 16 -32.40 -17.34 1.39
C TRP A 16 -33.41 -18.07 0.48
N ASN A 17 -33.94 -17.43 -0.56
CA ASN A 17 -35.06 -17.97 -1.35
C ASN A 17 -35.00 -17.68 -2.86
N SER A 18 -33.82 -17.68 -3.47
CA SER A 18 -33.73 -17.77 -4.93
C SER A 18 -32.95 -19.01 -5.38
N THR A 19 -33.66 -19.95 -5.99
CA THR A 19 -33.06 -21.03 -6.76
C THR A 19 -32.55 -20.41 -8.07
N HIS A 20 -31.32 -19.94 -8.08
CA HIS A 20 -30.68 -19.55 -9.34
C HIS A 20 -30.23 -20.82 -10.05
N VAL A 21 -30.88 -21.14 -11.17
CA VAL A 21 -30.35 -22.10 -12.13
C VAL A 21 -29.08 -21.47 -12.70
N LEU A 22 -27.92 -21.94 -12.25
CA LEU A 22 -26.64 -21.59 -12.86
C LEU A 22 -26.62 -22.21 -14.26
N VAL A 23 -26.96 -21.40 -15.26
CA VAL A 23 -26.75 -21.79 -16.66
C VAL A 23 -25.25 -21.76 -16.86
N GLU A 24 -24.66 -22.94 -17.07
CA GLU A 24 -23.21 -23.24 -17.14
C GLU A 24 -22.44 -22.42 -18.20
N ASN A 25 -23.12 -21.56 -18.98
CA ASN A 25 -22.57 -20.81 -20.10
C ASN A 25 -22.53 -19.28 -19.91
N VAL A 26 -22.72 -18.76 -18.69
CA VAL A 26 -22.62 -17.30 -18.43
C VAL A 26 -21.75 -17.01 -17.19
N LEU A 27 -20.64 -17.72 -17.05
CA LEU A 27 -19.52 -17.21 -16.25
C LEU A 27 -18.78 -16.21 -17.14
N THR A 28 -19.13 -14.93 -17.02
CA THR A 28 -18.26 -13.88 -17.55
C THR A 28 -16.97 -13.91 -16.73
N GLU A 29 -15.92 -14.44 -17.32
CA GLU A 29 -14.56 -14.24 -16.85
C GLU A 29 -14.30 -12.74 -16.82
N ILE A 30 -14.19 -12.18 -15.61
CA ILE A 30 -13.82 -10.77 -15.43
C ILE A 30 -12.30 -10.78 -15.38
N ASP A 31 -11.69 -10.37 -16.49
CA ASP A 31 -10.25 -10.12 -16.55
C ASP A 31 -9.95 -8.88 -15.69
N LEU A 32 -9.46 -9.11 -14.47
CA LEU A 32 -9.02 -8.04 -13.59
C LEU A 32 -7.67 -7.55 -14.09
N VAL A 33 -7.71 -6.50 -14.91
CA VAL A 33 -6.51 -5.82 -15.42
C VAL A 33 -5.59 -5.52 -14.25
N ALA A 34 -4.32 -5.92 -14.39
CA ALA A 34 -3.26 -5.61 -13.43
C ALA A 34 -3.25 -4.13 -13.06
N LYS A 35 -3.25 -3.84 -11.77
CA LYS A 35 -3.15 -2.47 -11.24
C LYS A 35 -1.74 -2.23 -10.78
N SER A 36 -1.21 -1.05 -11.05
CA SER A 36 0.08 -0.60 -10.50
C SER A 36 -0.11 0.50 -9.48
N LEU A 37 0.91 0.72 -8.65
CA LEU A 37 0.95 1.78 -7.65
C LEU A 37 2.15 2.68 -7.90
N GLU A 38 1.91 3.99 -7.89
CA GLU A 38 2.91 5.04 -7.82
C GLU A 38 2.77 5.75 -6.47
N VAL A 39 3.84 5.74 -5.68
CA VAL A 39 3.91 6.50 -4.42
C VAL A 39 4.93 7.60 -4.59
N SER A 40 4.53 8.85 -4.34
CA SER A 40 5.42 10.00 -4.24
C SER A 40 5.57 10.42 -2.79
N ALA A 41 6.80 10.49 -2.31
CA ALA A 41 7.13 10.93 -0.97
C ALA A 41 7.80 12.28 -0.98
N VAL A 42 7.27 13.19 -0.18
CA VAL A 42 7.76 14.57 -0.11
C VAL A 42 7.94 15.00 1.34
N TRP A 43 8.87 15.91 1.57
CA TRP A 43 8.99 16.59 2.85
C TRP A 43 7.84 17.59 3.01
N SER A 44 7.18 17.61 4.16
CA SER A 44 6.04 18.49 4.38
C SER A 44 6.39 19.99 4.36
N PHE A 45 7.64 20.34 4.69
CA PHE A 45 8.05 21.73 4.87
C PHE A 45 8.30 22.49 3.55
N ASP A 46 8.80 21.82 2.52
CA ASP A 46 9.15 22.43 1.23
C ASP A 46 8.68 21.63 0.01
N SER A 47 7.98 20.50 0.22
CA SER A 47 7.57 19.58 -0.84
C SER A 47 8.73 19.00 -1.65
N ALA A 48 9.96 19.06 -1.15
CA ALA A 48 11.10 18.44 -1.80
C ALA A 48 10.96 16.91 -1.78
N PRO A 49 11.46 16.21 -2.81
CA PRO A 49 11.51 14.74 -2.82
C PRO A 49 12.18 14.15 -1.59
N ALA A 50 11.53 13.14 -1.00
CA ALA A 50 12.09 12.37 0.10
C ALA A 50 12.83 11.13 -0.47
N ILE A 51 14.13 11.27 -0.66
CA ILE A 51 15.01 10.30 -1.32
C ILE A 51 15.55 9.28 -0.30
N ASP A 52 15.72 8.02 -0.72
CA ASP A 52 16.32 6.95 0.10
C ASP A 52 15.56 6.70 1.40
N ILE A 53 14.24 6.86 1.37
CA ILE A 53 13.35 6.57 2.48
C ILE A 53 12.77 5.17 2.27
N LEU A 54 12.62 4.40 3.35
CA LEU A 54 12.04 3.06 3.33
C LEU A 54 10.53 3.11 3.57
N PHE A 55 9.77 2.35 2.78
CA PHE A 55 8.31 2.32 2.75
C PHE A 55 7.81 0.89 2.93
N PRO A 56 7.24 0.54 4.08
CA PRO A 56 6.54 -0.72 4.21
C PRO A 56 5.16 -0.60 3.57
N LEU A 57 4.85 -1.51 2.65
CA LEU A 57 3.52 -1.64 2.07
C LEU A 57 2.75 -2.75 2.78
N TYR A 58 1.50 -2.45 3.11
CA TYR A 58 0.57 -3.41 3.71
C TYR A 58 -0.72 -3.52 2.88
N TYR A 59 -1.34 -4.69 2.91
CA TYR A 59 -2.64 -4.97 2.32
C TYR A 59 -3.63 -5.42 3.40
N PHE A 60 -4.86 -4.92 3.34
CA PHE A 60 -5.91 -5.33 4.26
C PHE A 60 -6.54 -6.65 3.80
N ASP A 61 -6.47 -7.68 4.64
CA ASP A 61 -7.00 -9.02 4.32
C ASP A 61 -8.47 -9.22 4.72
N GLY A 62 -9.11 -8.18 5.27
CA GLY A 62 -10.47 -8.21 5.81
C GLY A 62 -10.52 -8.17 7.34
N LEU A 63 -9.40 -8.44 8.02
CA LEU A 63 -9.28 -8.36 9.49
C LEU A 63 -8.19 -7.39 9.90
N ASP A 64 -6.99 -7.53 9.33
CA ASP A 64 -5.81 -6.77 9.69
C ASP A 64 -5.01 -6.33 8.44
N TYR A 65 -4.09 -5.38 8.64
CA TYR A 65 -3.11 -4.99 7.63
C TYR A 65 -1.92 -5.95 7.66
N VAL A 66 -1.75 -6.71 6.58
CA VAL A 66 -0.68 -7.69 6.40
C VAL A 66 0.46 -7.09 5.59
N PHE A 67 1.70 -7.27 6.07
CA PHE A 67 2.90 -6.79 5.40
C PHE A 67 3.10 -7.47 4.05
N ILE A 68 3.40 -6.70 3.01
CA ILE A 68 3.71 -7.19 1.67
C ILE A 68 5.23 -7.15 1.44
N SER A 69 5.80 -5.95 1.41
CA SER A 69 7.20 -5.71 1.09
C SER A 69 7.62 -4.31 1.54
N ASP A 70 8.92 -4.11 1.65
CA ASP A 70 9.53 -2.79 1.77
C ASP A 70 9.98 -2.28 0.40
N TYR A 71 9.82 -0.98 0.17
CA TYR A 71 10.27 -0.28 -1.02
C TYR A 71 11.12 0.93 -0.62
N LEU A 72 12.02 1.35 -1.51
CA LEU A 72 12.92 2.47 -1.28
C LEU A 72 12.64 3.53 -2.34
N THR A 73 12.52 4.80 -1.94
CA THR A 73 12.33 5.87 -2.91
C THR A 73 13.56 6.12 -3.76
N ASP A 74 13.32 6.39 -5.05
CA ASP A 74 14.33 6.83 -5.98
C ASP A 74 14.75 8.29 -5.76
N PHE A 75 15.58 8.82 -6.66
CA PHE A 75 16.09 10.18 -6.62
C PHE A 75 15.01 11.26 -6.84
N GLU A 76 13.81 10.88 -7.32
CA GLU A 76 12.65 11.75 -7.43
C GLU A 76 11.71 11.62 -6.21
N GLY A 77 12.08 10.82 -5.21
CA GLY A 77 11.22 10.55 -4.07
C GLY A 77 10.05 9.64 -4.44
N LYS A 78 10.17 8.81 -5.49
CA LYS A 78 9.09 7.97 -6.00
C LYS A 78 9.38 6.49 -5.86
N ILE A 79 8.30 5.72 -5.82
CA ILE A 79 8.28 4.26 -5.97
C ILE A 79 7.25 3.92 -7.02
N TYR A 80 7.62 3.03 -7.94
CA TYR A 80 6.71 2.44 -8.91
C TYR A 80 6.64 0.93 -8.70
N ILE A 81 5.45 0.43 -8.37
CA ILE A 81 5.16 -0.99 -8.21
C ILE A 81 4.37 -1.43 -9.43
N SER A 82 5.05 -2.11 -10.35
CA SER A 82 4.46 -2.62 -11.60
C SER A 82 3.77 -3.98 -11.43
N GLU A 83 3.86 -4.58 -10.25
CA GLU A 83 3.28 -5.89 -9.97
C GLU A 83 1.76 -5.83 -9.93
N LEU A 84 1.10 -6.95 -10.21
CA LEU A 84 -0.35 -7.13 -10.16
C LEU A 84 -0.87 -6.83 -8.75
N MET A 85 -1.30 -5.61 -8.49
CA MET A 85 -1.93 -5.24 -7.22
C MET A 85 -3.44 -5.53 -7.26
N PRO A 86 -3.96 -6.40 -6.37
CA PRO A 86 -5.40 -6.59 -6.23
C PRO A 86 -6.15 -5.30 -5.91
N ILE A 87 -7.45 -5.28 -6.23
CA ILE A 87 -8.37 -4.28 -5.71
C ILE A 87 -8.49 -4.48 -4.20
N GLY A 88 -8.44 -3.40 -3.43
CA GLY A 88 -8.60 -3.45 -1.98
C GLY A 88 -7.95 -2.26 -1.28
N ASP A 89 -7.87 -2.37 0.04
CA ASP A 89 -7.33 -1.34 0.91
C ASP A 89 -5.87 -1.63 1.26
N TYR A 90 -5.05 -0.59 1.19
CA TYR A 90 -3.61 -0.63 1.36
C TYR A 90 -3.16 0.45 2.32
N LYS A 91 -1.97 0.24 2.88
CA LYS A 91 -1.34 1.19 3.79
C LYS A 91 0.14 1.31 3.53
N VAL A 92 0.63 2.55 3.54
CA VAL A 92 2.04 2.91 3.45
C VAL A 92 2.36 3.86 4.61
N GLY A 93 3.22 3.42 5.53
CA GLY A 93 3.44 4.10 6.81
C GLY A 93 2.13 4.20 7.61
N ILE A 94 1.69 5.42 7.90
CA ILE A 94 0.37 5.68 8.52
C ILE A 94 -0.72 6.07 7.51
N THR A 95 -0.40 6.18 6.21
CA THR A 95 -1.35 6.61 5.18
C THR A 95 -2.08 5.40 4.60
N GLU A 96 -3.41 5.45 4.60
CA GLU A 96 -4.29 4.40 4.06
C GLU A 96 -4.93 4.86 2.75
N PHE A 97 -5.11 3.95 1.80
CA PHE A 97 -5.70 4.22 0.49
C PHE A 97 -6.31 2.96 -0.13
N SER A 98 -7.24 3.13 -1.07
CA SER A 98 -7.88 2.00 -1.77
C SER A 98 -7.51 2.00 -3.24
N ILE A 99 -7.14 0.84 -3.78
CA ILE A 99 -7.09 0.57 -5.23
C ILE A 99 -8.46 0.07 -5.64
N ILE A 100 -9.10 0.75 -6.60
CA ILE A 100 -10.44 0.40 -7.10
C ILE A 100 -10.40 -0.12 -8.53
N ALA A 101 -11.53 -0.68 -9.00
CA ALA A 101 -11.62 -1.28 -10.33
C ALA A 101 -11.25 -0.32 -11.49
N ASP A 102 -11.59 0.96 -11.33
CA ASP A 102 -11.35 2.01 -12.32
C ASP A 102 -9.91 2.53 -12.33
N ASP A 103 -9.11 2.22 -11.30
CA ASP A 103 -7.70 2.60 -11.28
C ASP A 103 -6.97 1.77 -12.37
N VAL A 104 -6.05 2.39 -13.11
CA VAL A 104 -5.06 1.64 -13.93
C VAL A 104 -3.72 1.71 -13.21
N VAL A 105 -3.37 2.91 -12.79
CA VAL A 105 -2.29 3.21 -11.85
C VAL A 105 -2.90 4.00 -10.71
N LYS A 106 -2.70 3.54 -9.48
CA LYS A 106 -3.03 4.34 -8.30
C LYS A 106 -1.87 5.25 -7.99
N ALA A 107 -2.09 6.57 -7.93
CA ALA A 107 -1.08 7.52 -7.49
C ALA A 107 -1.40 8.02 -6.08
N VAL A 108 -0.42 7.95 -5.18
CA VAL A 108 -0.54 8.38 -3.79
C VAL A 108 0.61 9.31 -3.44
N VAL A 109 0.32 10.41 -2.75
CA VAL A 109 1.33 11.30 -2.18
C VAL A 109 1.35 11.13 -0.68
N VAL A 110 2.53 10.87 -0.12
CA VAL A 110 2.76 10.73 1.32
C VAL A 110 3.83 11.70 1.79
N THR A 111 3.80 12.03 3.09
CA THR A 111 4.84 12.86 3.70
C THR A 111 5.94 11.98 4.28
N ALA A 112 7.20 12.38 4.16
CA ALA A 112 8.33 11.67 4.75
C ALA A 112 8.14 11.47 6.26
N GLU A 113 7.59 12.47 6.92
CA GLU A 113 7.28 12.49 8.35
C GLU A 113 6.31 11.36 8.74
N SER A 114 5.26 11.14 7.95
CA SER A 114 4.29 10.06 8.18
C SER A 114 4.93 8.65 8.15
N LEU A 115 6.01 8.49 7.40
CA LEU A 115 6.73 7.22 7.28
C LEU A 115 7.71 7.03 8.44
N LEU A 116 8.39 8.11 8.83
CA LEU A 116 9.28 8.16 9.97
C LEU A 116 8.52 7.90 11.28
N GLU A 117 7.33 8.48 11.44
CA GLU A 117 6.45 8.23 12.57
C GLU A 117 6.06 6.76 12.68
N TRP A 118 5.71 6.13 11.55
CA TRP A 118 5.45 4.70 11.51
C TRP A 118 6.67 3.93 12.02
N PHE A 119 7.87 4.23 11.52
CA PHE A 119 9.10 3.53 11.92
C PHE A 119 9.34 3.66 13.42
N ILE A 120 9.17 4.86 13.99
CA ILE A 120 9.34 5.09 15.43
C ILE A 120 8.32 4.30 16.26
N ASN A 121 7.08 4.19 15.78
CA ASN A 121 6.00 3.52 16.51
C ASN A 121 6.04 1.99 16.40
N THR A 122 6.53 1.43 15.29
CA THR A 122 6.58 -0.02 15.05
C THR A 122 7.91 -0.65 15.42
N SER A 123 9.01 0.11 15.33
CA SER A 123 10.27 -0.35 15.88
C SER A 123 10.14 -0.31 17.40
N ASN A 124 10.40 -1.44 18.07
CA ASN A 124 10.59 -1.50 19.52
C ASN A 124 11.88 -0.76 19.94
N PHE A 125 12.16 0.40 19.35
CA PHE A 125 13.36 1.17 19.55
C PHE A 125 13.28 1.85 20.92
N LYS A 126 13.66 1.12 21.96
CA LYS A 126 13.99 1.66 23.30
C LYS A 126 15.30 2.46 23.30
N GLY A 127 15.62 3.12 22.18
CA GLY A 127 16.78 3.99 22.03
C GLY A 127 16.32 5.43 22.00
N ASN A 128 16.82 6.26 22.91
CA ASN A 128 16.58 7.70 22.88
C ASN A 128 17.15 8.28 21.58
N LEU A 129 16.29 8.47 20.57
CA LEU A 129 16.62 9.25 19.37
C LEU A 129 16.77 10.71 19.81
N LYS A 130 18.02 11.15 19.96
CA LYS A 130 18.34 12.58 20.11
C LYS A 130 18.54 13.15 18.71
N PHE A 131 17.60 13.98 18.27
CA PHE A 131 17.81 14.83 17.11
C PHE A 131 18.72 15.99 17.53
N GLU A 132 20.01 15.88 17.22
CA GLU A 132 20.91 17.03 17.31
C GLU A 132 20.66 17.95 16.12
N THR A 133 19.95 19.05 16.37
CA THR A 133 19.86 20.12 15.39
C THR A 133 21.22 20.81 15.33
N SER A 134 21.96 20.58 14.24
CA SER A 134 23.22 21.31 14.00
C SER A 134 22.89 22.79 13.75
N PRO A 135 23.40 23.73 14.57
CA PRO A 135 23.21 25.14 14.29
C PRO A 135 24.00 25.49 13.03
N PHE A 136 23.28 25.76 11.94
CA PHE A 136 23.84 26.33 10.71
C PHE A 136 24.75 27.51 11.06
N GLY A 137 26.00 27.43 10.59
CA GLY A 137 27.09 28.29 11.00
C GLY A 137 26.77 29.78 10.98
N LYS A 138 26.95 30.44 12.13
CA LYS A 138 27.06 31.89 12.21
C LYS A 138 28.26 32.32 11.37
N LYS A 139 28.02 32.93 10.21
CA LYS A 139 29.05 33.74 9.53
C LYS A 139 29.37 34.93 10.42
N THR A 140 30.50 34.90 11.12
CA THR A 140 31.11 36.10 11.67
C THR A 140 31.87 36.81 10.56
N LYS A 141 31.51 38.09 10.34
CA LYS A 141 32.18 39.03 9.45
C LYS A 141 33.59 39.34 9.91
#